data_AF-A0A3A8K3K2-F1
#
_entry.id   AF-A0A3A8K3K2-F1
#
_cell.length_a   1.000
_cell.length_b   1.000
_cell.length_c   1.000
_cell.angle_alpha   90.00
_cell.angle_beta   90.00
_cell.angle_gamma   90.00
#
_symmetry.space_group_name_H-M   'P 1'
#
loop_
_entity.id
_entity.type
_entity.pdbx_description
1 polymer ?
#
loop_
_entity_poly.entity_id
_entity_poly.type
_entity_poly.pdbx_seq_one_letter_code
_entity_poly.pdbx_strand_id
1 'polypeptide(L)'
;MKWYERHVDAGLTRWSLGELSAPESSRLLRHAHACTRCGTRYDKWARAHRVFESGQTDTPTSTELETLTAAGLTAALSAAAPPDAAPSRWPTLAVLGATLAALFLVVVVTPTSVGPTAVPYTHLRAHETL
;
A
#
# COMPACT_ATOMS: atom_id res chain seq x y z
N MET A 1 -14.15 30.02 36.46
CA MET A 1 -14.74 29.25 35.34
C MET A 1 -13.94 27.96 35.18
N LYS A 2 -14.50 26.82 35.59
CA LYS A 2 -13.84 25.52 35.42
C LYS A 2 -14.38 24.87 34.16
N TRP A 3 -13.56 25.02 33.13
CA TRP A 3 -13.61 24.52 31.77
C TRP A 3 -13.64 22.98 31.76
N TYR A 4 -14.71 22.39 32.30
CA TYR A 4 -14.97 20.95 32.26
C TYR A 4 -14.61 20.46 30.87
N GLU A 5 -13.58 19.61 30.79
CA GLU A 5 -13.06 19.02 29.56
C GLU A 5 -14.23 18.39 28.81
N ARG A 6 -14.80 19.17 27.89
CA ARG A 6 -15.78 18.70 26.92
C ARG A 6 -14.97 17.88 25.94
N HIS A 7 -14.61 16.66 26.37
CA HIS A 7 -14.06 15.63 25.50
C HIS A 7 -14.87 15.66 24.21
N VAL A 8 -14.20 15.43 23.07
CA VAL A 8 -14.78 15.56 21.72
C VAL A 8 -15.85 14.50 21.43
N ASP A 9 -16.43 13.90 22.46
CA ASP A 9 -17.59 13.01 22.49
C ASP A 9 -18.75 13.51 21.62
N ALA A 10 -19.06 14.80 21.67
CA ALA A 10 -20.10 15.41 20.83
C ALA A 10 -19.70 15.41 19.34
N GLY A 11 -18.40 15.43 19.04
CA GLY A 11 -17.88 15.32 17.68
C GLY A 11 -18.09 13.95 17.05
N LEU A 12 -18.13 12.87 17.85
CA LEU A 12 -18.35 11.51 17.32
C LEU A 12 -19.78 11.32 16.80
N THR A 13 -20.78 11.86 17.50
CA THR A 13 -22.17 11.83 17.02
C THR A 13 -22.31 12.63 15.72
N ARG A 14 -21.78 13.85 15.66
CA ARG A 14 -21.81 14.69 14.44
C ARG A 14 -21.09 14.04 13.27
N TRP A 15 -19.94 13.42 13.53
CA TRP A 15 -19.22 12.63 12.53
C TRP A 15 -20.08 11.51 11.96
N SER A 16 -20.76 10.74 12.81
CA SER A 16 -21.60 9.62 12.36
C SER A 16 -22.81 10.04 11.52
N LEU A 17 -23.27 11.28 11.69
CA LEU A 17 -24.36 11.86 10.89
C LEU A 17 -23.87 12.49 9.58
N GLY A 18 -22.55 12.46 9.31
CA GLY A 18 -21.96 13.10 8.13
C GLY A 18 -21.85 14.62 8.21
N GLU A 19 -21.97 15.21 9.41
CA GLU A 19 -21.98 16.67 9.62
C GLU A 19 -20.58 17.30 9.78
N LEU A 20 -19.52 16.49 9.74
CA LEU A 20 -18.15 16.96 9.80
C LEU A 20 -17.51 16.94 8.42
N SER A 21 -16.71 17.96 8.13
CA SER A 21 -15.88 17.96 6.93
C SER A 21 -14.82 16.84 7.00
N ALA A 22 -14.29 16.42 5.84
CA ALA A 22 -13.23 15.42 5.77
C ALA A 22 -12.02 15.69 6.71
N PRO A 23 -11.43 16.91 6.76
CA PRO A 23 -10.28 17.16 7.64
C PRO A 23 -10.64 17.12 9.14
N GLU A 24 -11.85 17.53 9.51
CA GLU A 24 -12.34 17.45 10.90
C GLU A 24 -12.57 16.01 11.32
N SER A 25 -13.18 15.21 10.44
CA SER A 25 -13.39 13.78 10.62
C SER A 25 -12.06 13.05 10.83
N SER A 26 -11.04 13.32 10.00
CA SER A 26 -9.73 12.70 10.17
C SER A 26 -9.06 13.07 11.50
N ARG A 27 -9.17 14.33 11.95
CA ARG A 27 -8.62 14.76 13.25
C ARG A 27 -9.34 14.07 14.41
N LEU A 28 -10.66 13.99 14.33
CA LEU A 28 -11.49 13.31 15.33
C LEU A 28 -11.14 11.82 15.43
N LEU A 29 -11.04 11.12 14.31
CA LEU A 29 -10.72 9.70 14.28
C LEU A 29 -9.30 9.41 14.81
N ARG A 30 -8.31 10.23 14.46
CA ARG A 30 -6.96 10.13 15.06
C ARG A 30 -7.00 10.28 16.58
N HIS A 31 -7.79 11.21 17.09
CA HIS A 31 -7.98 11.36 18.53
C HIS A 31 -8.67 10.15 19.15
N ALA A 32 -9.71 9.61 18.50
CA ALA A 32 -10.43 8.44 18.98
C ALA A 32 -9.51 7.20 19.12
N HIS A 33 -8.61 6.99 18.16
CA HIS A 33 -7.63 5.90 18.23
C HIS A 33 -6.59 6.07 19.34
N ALA A 34 -6.23 7.31 19.70
CA ALA A 34 -5.25 7.58 20.75
C ALA A 34 -5.87 7.68 22.16
N CYS A 35 -7.20 7.83 22.28
CA CYS A 35 -7.88 8.08 23.53
C CYS A 35 -8.81 6.92 23.89
N THR A 36 -8.56 6.22 25.00
CA THR A 36 -9.32 5.04 25.44
C THR A 36 -10.83 5.29 25.54
N ARG A 37 -11.24 6.46 26.04
CA ARG A 37 -12.66 6.83 26.17
C ARG A 37 -13.34 7.00 24.82
N CYS A 38 -12.73 7.76 23.92
CA CYS A 38 -13.27 8.03 22.58
C CYS A 38 -13.20 6.77 21.70
N GLY A 39 -12.14 5.97 21.82
CA GLY A 39 -11.97 4.69 21.12
C GLY A 39 -13.06 3.68 21.49
N THR A 40 -13.33 3.49 22.79
CA THR A 40 -14.42 2.60 23.24
C THR A 40 -15.78 3.01 22.66
N ARG A 41 -16.01 4.32 22.52
CA ARG A 41 -17.26 4.85 21.95
C ARG A 41 -17.34 4.64 20.44
N TYR A 42 -16.23 4.87 19.74
CA TYR A 42 -16.08 4.56 18.32
C TYR A 42 -16.32 3.08 18.04
N ASP A 43 -15.73 2.17 18.82
CA ASP A 43 -15.90 0.73 18.62
C ASP A 43 -17.35 0.28 18.82
N LYS A 44 -18.05 0.85 19.81
CA LYS A 44 -19.48 0.59 20.02
C LYS A 44 -20.31 1.08 18.84
N TRP A 45 -20.01 2.26 18.31
CA TRP A 45 -20.67 2.79 17.12
C TRP A 45 -20.41 1.89 15.89
N ALA A 46 -19.15 1.52 15.62
CA ALA A 46 -18.78 0.69 14.48
C ALA A 46 -19.43 -0.70 14.54
N ARG A 47 -19.49 -1.32 15.74
CA ARG A 47 -20.23 -2.57 15.93
C ARG A 47 -21.74 -2.40 15.69
N ALA A 48 -22.35 -1.34 16.21
CA ALA A 48 -23.77 -1.08 15.97
C ALA A 48 -24.06 -0.88 14.48
N HIS A 49 -23.22 -0.12 13.77
CA HIS A 49 -23.34 0.08 12.33
C HIS A 49 -23.25 -1.23 11.56
N ARG A 50 -22.25 -2.07 11.87
CA ARG A 50 -22.11 -3.41 11.27
C ARG A 50 -23.32 -4.31 11.53
N VAL A 51 -23.89 -4.27 12.73
CA VAL A 51 -25.12 -5.02 13.04
C VAL A 51 -26.30 -4.51 12.21
N PHE A 52 -26.43 -3.20 12.03
CA PHE A 52 -27.51 -2.64 11.21
C PHE A 52 -27.36 -2.99 9.72
N GLU A 53 -26.14 -3.05 9.20
CA GLU A 53 -25.89 -3.34 7.78
C GLU A 53 -25.85 -4.83 7.45
N SER A 54 -25.20 -5.65 8.28
CA SER A 54 -24.95 -7.07 8.00
C SER A 54 -25.75 -8.02 8.90
N GLY A 55 -26.15 -7.57 10.10
CA GLY A 55 -26.72 -8.44 11.14
C GLY A 55 -25.67 -9.11 12.04
N GLN A 56 -24.38 -8.86 11.81
CA GLN A 56 -23.28 -9.39 12.62
C GLN A 56 -22.43 -8.28 13.23
N THR A 57 -21.78 -8.58 14.36
CA THR A 57 -21.02 -7.61 15.16
C THR A 57 -19.56 -7.46 14.71
N ASP A 58 -18.95 -8.55 14.27
CA ASP A 58 -17.49 -8.64 14.13
C ASP A 58 -17.02 -8.89 12.69
N THR A 59 -17.92 -9.30 11.79
CA THR A 59 -17.60 -9.40 10.37
C THR A 59 -17.59 -8.01 9.74
N PRO A 60 -16.47 -7.59 9.12
CA PRO A 60 -16.41 -6.32 8.41
C PRO A 60 -17.41 -6.33 7.24
N THR A 61 -18.03 -5.18 6.98
CA THR A 61 -18.91 -5.05 5.81
C THR A 61 -18.10 -5.07 4.51
N SER A 62 -18.75 -5.29 3.37
CA SER A 62 -18.07 -5.31 2.06
C SER A 62 -17.31 -4.01 1.79
N THR A 63 -17.88 -2.87 2.17
CA THR A 63 -17.26 -1.55 2.04
C THR A 63 -16.05 -1.37 2.98
N GLU A 64 -16.13 -1.89 4.21
CA GLU A 64 -14.97 -1.94 5.12
C GLU A 64 -13.85 -2.83 4.55
N LEU A 65 -14.19 -3.97 3.93
CA LEU A 65 -13.21 -4.84 3.30
C LEU A 65 -12.52 -4.17 2.10
N GLU A 66 -13.28 -3.49 1.23
CA GLU A 66 -12.73 -2.76 0.09
C GLU A 66 -11.78 -1.66 0.54
N THR A 67 -12.17 -0.88 1.54
CA THR A 67 -11.34 0.22 2.08
C THR A 67 -10.07 -0.31 2.76
N LEU A 68 -10.16 -1.38 3.55
CA LEU A 68 -9.00 -2.04 4.15
C LEU A 68 -8.05 -2.61 3.09
N THR A 69 -8.59 -3.20 2.02
CA THR A 69 -7.80 -3.74 0.90
C THR A 69 -7.08 -2.61 0.16
N ALA A 70 -7.77 -1.52 -0.15
CA ALA A 70 -7.17 -0.37 -0.82
C ALA A 70 -6.09 0.32 0.04
N ALA A 71 -6.35 0.47 1.34
CA ALA A 71 -5.39 1.02 2.29
C ALA A 71 -4.15 0.11 2.44
N GLY A 72 -4.36 -1.21 2.53
CA GLY A 72 -3.29 -2.20 2.59
C GLY A 72 -2.42 -2.21 1.34
N LEU A 73 -3.04 -2.15 0.15
CA LEU A 73 -2.32 -2.01 -1.12
C LEU A 73 -1.49 -0.73 -1.17
N THR A 74 -2.08 0.40 -0.75
CA THR A 74 -1.38 1.69 -0.71
C THR A 74 -0.19 1.65 0.24
N ALA A 75 -0.36 1.04 1.42
CA ALA A 75 0.73 0.86 2.39
C ALA A 75 1.83 -0.05 1.84
N ALA A 76 1.49 -1.14 1.16
CA ALA A 76 2.44 -2.04 0.52
C ALA A 76 3.22 -1.34 -0.59
N LEU A 77 2.54 -0.56 -1.44
CA LEU A 77 3.18 0.26 -2.48
C LEU A 77 4.09 1.33 -1.89
N SER A 78 3.68 1.97 -0.79
CA SER A 78 4.49 2.99 -0.10
C SER A 78 5.72 2.38 0.57
N ALA A 79 5.61 1.17 1.12
CA ALA A 79 6.73 0.44 1.70
C ALA A 79 7.69 -0.11 0.64
N ALA A 80 7.18 -0.43 -0.55
CA ALA A 80 7.96 -0.85 -1.70
C ALA A 80 8.58 0.34 -2.48
N ALA A 81 8.19 1.58 -2.16
CA ALA A 81 8.79 2.75 -2.75
C ALA A 81 10.28 2.77 -2.39
N PRO A 82 11.20 2.91 -3.38
CA PRO A 82 12.62 3.03 -3.08
C PRO A 82 12.80 4.24 -2.15
N PRO A 83 13.63 4.14 -1.09
CA PRO A 83 13.88 5.27 -0.23
C PRO A 83 14.41 6.41 -1.10
N ASP A 84 13.68 7.53 -1.12
CA ASP A 84 14.07 8.73 -1.86
C ASP A 84 15.56 8.96 -1.65
N ALA A 85 16.29 9.07 -2.76
CA ALA A 85 17.74 9.12 -2.80
C ALA A 85 18.23 10.20 -1.84
N ALA A 86 18.64 9.78 -0.64
CA ALA A 86 19.39 10.62 0.27
C ALA A 86 20.57 11.15 -0.56
N PRO A 87 20.84 12.47 -0.59
CA PRO A 87 21.95 13.01 -1.37
C PRO A 87 23.22 12.30 -0.89
N SER A 88 23.69 11.37 -1.73
CA SER A 88 24.73 10.44 -1.32
C SER A 88 25.99 11.28 -1.18
N ARG A 89 26.55 11.28 0.03
CA ARG A 89 27.79 12.01 0.34
C ARG A 89 29.00 11.39 -0.39
N TRP A 90 28.79 10.24 -1.07
CA TRP A 90 29.79 9.37 -1.70
C TRP A 90 29.22 8.80 -3.02
N PRO A 91 29.14 9.63 -4.08
CA PRO A 91 28.46 9.27 -5.34
C PRO A 91 29.01 8.01 -6.01
N THR A 92 30.29 7.70 -5.81
CA THR A 92 30.94 6.49 -6.31
C THR A 92 30.39 5.20 -5.70
N LEU A 93 30.05 5.20 -4.41
CA LEU A 93 29.46 4.03 -3.75
C LEU A 93 28.00 3.80 -4.22
N ALA A 94 27.26 4.87 -4.48
CA ALA A 94 25.91 4.78 -5.03
C ALA A 94 25.91 4.14 -6.43
N VAL A 95 26.86 4.54 -7.29
CA VAL A 95 27.00 3.96 -8.64
C VAL A 95 27.39 2.49 -8.59
N LEU A 96 28.34 2.10 -7.72
CA LEU A 96 28.73 0.70 -7.52
C LEU A 96 27.57 -0.15 -6.95
N GLY A 97 26.80 0.39 -6.01
CA GLY A 97 25.62 -0.29 -5.48
C GLY A 97 24.54 -0.49 -6.54
N ALA A 98 24.29 0.52 -7.37
CA ALA A 98 23.30 0.45 -8.44
C ALA A 98 23.68 -0.56 -9.54
N THR A 99 24.96 -0.61 -9.94
CA THR A 99 25.42 -1.59 -10.93
C THR A 99 25.37 -3.02 -10.40
N LEU A 100 25.74 -3.25 -9.13
CA LEU A 100 25.61 -4.57 -8.49
C LEU A 100 24.14 -5.02 -8.39
N ALA A 101 23.23 -4.12 -7.99
CA ALA A 101 21.81 -4.43 -7.91
C ALA A 101 21.21 -4.77 -9.30
N ALA A 102 21.59 -4.01 -10.34
CA ALA A 102 21.17 -4.28 -11.71
C ALA A 102 21.67 -5.64 -12.21
N LEU A 103 22.94 -5.98 -11.94
CA LEU A 103 23.49 -7.29 -12.28
C LEU A 103 22.77 -8.43 -11.55
N PHE A 104 22.49 -8.26 -10.26
CA PHE A 104 21.73 -9.25 -9.49
C PHE A 104 20.33 -9.45 -10.05
N LEU A 105 19.63 -8.38 -10.41
CA LEU A 105 18.32 -8.45 -11.06
C LEU A 105 18.38 -9.17 -12.41
N VAL A 106 19.40 -8.90 -13.24
CA VAL A 106 19.59 -9.61 -14.51
C VAL A 106 19.79 -11.11 -14.28
N VAL A 107 20.57 -11.52 -13.29
CA VAL A 107 20.82 -12.93 -12.97
C VAL A 107 19.56 -13.63 -12.44
N VAL A 108 18.78 -12.97 -11.59
CA VAL A 108 17.56 -13.55 -11.01
C VAL A 108 16.42 -13.62 -12.03
N VAL A 109 16.32 -12.63 -12.92
CA VAL A 109 15.20 -12.50 -13.87
C VAL A 109 15.46 -13.20 -15.19
N THR A 110 16.70 -13.58 -15.53
CA THR A 110 16.94 -14.36 -16.74
C THR A 110 16.62 -15.84 -16.51
N PRO A 111 15.48 -16.36 -17.00
CA PRO A 111 15.29 -17.80 -17.06
C PRO A 111 16.38 -18.38 -17.96
N THR A 112 17.11 -19.38 -17.48
CA THR A 112 18.03 -20.16 -18.30
C THR A 112 17.25 -20.98 -19.32
N SER A 113 16.81 -20.34 -20.40
CA SER A 113 16.61 -20.98 -21.70
C SER A 113 17.96 -20.84 -22.42
N VAL A 114 18.62 -21.88 -22.91
CA VAL A 114 18.16 -22.92 -23.81
C VAL A 114 19.20 -24.05 -23.78
N GLY A 115 18.76 -25.29 -23.65
CA GLY A 115 19.33 -26.38 -24.44
C GLY A 115 18.29 -26.84 -25.48
N PRO A 116 18.58 -27.80 -26.37
CA PRO A 116 19.81 -28.12 -27.09
C PRO A 116 19.62 -27.95 -28.63
N THR A 117 20.67 -28.31 -29.39
CA THR A 117 20.68 -28.81 -30.79
C THR A 117 20.57 -27.90 -32.02
N ALA A 118 21.46 -28.25 -32.96
CA ALA A 118 21.36 -28.27 -34.42
C ALA A 118 21.90 -27.07 -35.20
N VAL A 119 23.13 -27.24 -35.70
CA VAL A 119 23.70 -26.46 -36.81
C VAL A 119 23.02 -26.91 -38.11
N PRO A 120 22.31 -26.04 -38.85
CA PRO A 120 21.84 -26.34 -40.19
C PRO A 120 22.93 -26.06 -41.24
N TYR A 121 23.00 -26.98 -42.21
CA TYR A 121 23.87 -27.00 -43.39
C TYR A 121 24.02 -25.64 -44.09
N THR A 122 25.26 -25.25 -44.34
CA THR A 122 25.64 -24.24 -45.34
C THR A 122 26.56 -24.88 -46.36
N HIS A 123 26.20 -24.86 -47.65
CA HIS A 123 27.09 -24.76 -48.81
C HIS A 123 26.17 -24.89 -50.04
N LEU A 124 26.31 -24.17 -51.17
CA LEU A 124 27.03 -22.97 -51.52
C LEU A 124 26.64 -22.70 -52.99
N ARG A 125 26.57 -21.42 -53.37
CA ARG A 125 26.98 -20.88 -54.67
C ARG A 125 26.28 -21.36 -55.96
N ALA A 126 25.53 -20.43 -56.51
CA ALA A 126 25.31 -20.27 -57.94
C ALA A 126 26.62 -19.89 -58.67
N HIS A 127 26.87 -20.57 -59.79
CA HIS A 127 27.74 -20.31 -60.95
C HIS A 127 27.16 -21.24 -62.04
N GLU A 128 26.98 -20.95 -63.32
CA GLU A 128 27.29 -19.85 -64.23
C GLU A 128 26.57 -20.16 -65.58
N THR A 129 26.07 -19.12 -66.25
CA THR A 129 25.95 -18.90 -67.71
C THR A 129 26.16 -20.06 -68.73
N LEU A 130 25.10 -20.42 -69.47
CA LEU A 130 24.87 -20.32 -70.95
C LEU A 130 23.80 -21.32 -71.42
#